data_AF-A0A1F6LH83-F1
#
_entry.id   AF-A0A1F6LH83-F1
#
_cell.length_a   1.000
_cell.length_b   1.000
_cell.length_c   1.000
_cell.angle_alpha   90.00
_cell.angle_beta   90.00
_cell.angle_gamma   90.00
#
_symmetry.space_group_name_H-M   'P 1'
#
loop_
_entity.id
_entity.type
_entity.pdbx_description
1 polymer ?
#
loop_
_entity_poly.entity_id
_entity_poly.type
_entity_poly.pdbx_seq_one_letter_code
_entity_poly.pdbx_strand_id
1 'polypeptide(L)'
;MGEMNPEILIQEESFKVNTNNTFDIDSFKNNKEMYELLGSPLLTEKDFNRYLKSNENLTKFDYKDNIKKALNDDDDHYVRLEAIKLLTYLPESERSEYIKKCLNDENTFVRLEAVKLLIHLPESERSDYIKKALNDDDYSVHEEAVKLLTYLPESERSDYIEKGLNDERAFVRLEAVKLIINLPESERSEYIKKCLNDENTFVRLEAIKLIINLPESERSDYIKKCLSDGNDEKNSIRLEAIKLIINLPESERSDYIKKCLSDDDYFVRLETIKLITHLSESERLEYINSYPEYFEELKDIFSQTPLYKEQPDKFFKSTFNKTGSKTTLLDSVPGQPENTLRDKVIIRNIDLSTYEAWKKAYEACNFWKEKGFDYVPVEPIVKVNPSKEGMFKVDIVTRVLKGLSFSSLMSKSGMYVDYINDMGIKIIEGLNELGIKHGHAHQGNFVVVFPVSETGKIQLEKLPRVYIIDFDEAESL
;
A
#
# COMPACT_ATOMS: atom_id res chain seq x y z
N MET A 1 -0.60 11.34 -16.15
CA MET A 1 -0.37 11.37 -14.69
C MET A 1 -1.39 10.42 -14.09
N GLY A 2 -0.98 9.19 -13.84
CA GLY A 2 -1.83 8.18 -13.20
C GLY A 2 -1.52 8.17 -11.72
N GLU A 3 -2.48 8.58 -10.90
CA GLU A 3 -2.51 8.23 -9.49
C GLU A 3 -2.58 6.70 -9.38
N MET A 4 -1.87 6.15 -8.40
CA MET A 4 -1.97 4.74 -8.07
C MET A 4 -3.39 4.48 -7.60
N ASN A 5 -4.14 3.63 -8.30
CA ASN A 5 -5.44 3.17 -7.83
C ASN A 5 -5.17 2.22 -6.63
N PRO A 6 -5.55 2.57 -5.38
CA PRO A 6 -5.20 1.78 -4.19
C PRO A 6 -5.98 0.48 -4.03
N GLU A 7 -6.83 0.12 -4.99
CA GLU A 7 -7.73 -1.02 -4.89
C GLU A 7 -7.15 -2.25 -5.59
N ILE A 8 -6.35 -3.00 -4.83
CA ILE A 8 -5.98 -4.37 -5.17
C ILE A 8 -6.98 -5.28 -4.47
N LEU A 9 -7.65 -6.07 -5.30
CA LEU A 9 -8.63 -7.09 -4.98
C LEU A 9 -8.16 -7.98 -3.83
N ILE A 10 -9.03 -8.12 -2.82
CA ILE A 10 -8.95 -9.11 -1.76
C ILE A 10 -9.20 -10.49 -2.39
N GLN A 11 -8.15 -11.29 -2.60
CA GLN A 11 -8.28 -12.70 -2.93
C GLN A 11 -8.39 -13.56 -1.65
N GLU A 12 -9.64 -13.85 -1.32
CA GLU A 12 -10.30 -14.99 -0.65
C GLU A 12 -9.61 -16.11 0.16
N GLU A 13 -8.30 -16.17 0.48
CA GLU A 13 -7.78 -17.34 1.27
C GLU A 13 -6.95 -17.08 2.54
N SER A 14 -6.85 -15.85 3.05
CA SER A 14 -5.97 -15.55 4.20
C SER A 14 -6.58 -14.80 5.40
N PHE A 15 -7.90 -14.78 5.58
CA PHE A 15 -8.50 -14.38 6.88
C PHE A 15 -8.78 -15.57 7.81
N LYS A 16 -7.85 -16.53 7.88
CA LYS A 16 -7.48 -17.01 9.21
C LYS A 16 -6.56 -15.94 9.77
N VAL A 17 -7.11 -15.01 10.56
CA VAL A 17 -6.28 -14.17 11.42
C VAL A 17 -5.49 -15.16 12.28
N ASN A 18 -4.27 -15.47 11.88
CA ASN A 18 -3.34 -16.15 12.74
C ASN A 18 -2.90 -15.07 13.73
N THR A 19 -3.71 -14.86 14.76
CA THR A 19 -3.45 -13.97 15.89
C THR A 19 -2.18 -14.37 16.67
N ASN A 20 -1.47 -15.41 16.22
CA ASN A 20 -0.26 -15.94 16.84
C ASN A 20 1.04 -15.48 16.16
N ASN A 21 1.05 -14.43 15.33
CA ASN A 21 2.30 -13.72 15.05
C ASN A 21 2.70 -12.88 16.28
N THR A 22 2.96 -13.56 17.39
CA THR A 22 3.63 -12.99 18.55
C THR A 22 5.01 -12.56 18.11
N PHE A 23 5.35 -11.30 18.31
CA PHE A 23 6.71 -10.80 18.16
C PHE A 23 7.68 -11.71 18.91
N ASP A 24 8.48 -12.46 18.15
CA ASP A 24 9.52 -13.33 18.69
C ASP A 24 10.86 -12.58 18.67
N ILE A 25 11.28 -12.13 19.86
CA ILE A 25 12.53 -11.40 20.06
C ILE A 25 13.75 -12.19 19.62
N ASP A 26 13.73 -13.52 19.70
CA ASP A 26 14.82 -14.36 19.26
C ASP A 26 14.84 -14.43 17.73
N SER A 27 13.68 -14.59 17.07
CA SER A 27 13.57 -14.42 15.60
C SER A 27 14.05 -13.04 15.14
N PHE A 28 13.65 -11.96 15.83
CA PHE A 28 14.05 -10.60 15.49
C PHE A 28 15.58 -10.41 15.54
N LYS A 29 16.26 -11.03 16.51
CA LYS A 29 17.72 -10.98 16.65
C LYS A 29 18.45 -11.95 15.71
N ASN A 30 17.90 -13.15 15.52
CA ASN A 30 18.53 -14.22 14.74
C ASN A 30 18.44 -13.98 13.23
N ASN A 31 17.49 -13.16 12.77
CA ASN A 31 17.30 -12.81 11.37
C ASN A 31 17.79 -11.39 11.03
N LYS A 32 18.88 -10.94 11.66
CA LYS A 32 19.43 -9.57 11.51
C LYS A 32 19.71 -9.16 10.05
N GLU A 33 20.01 -10.13 9.19
CA GLU A 33 20.27 -9.96 7.76
C GLU A 33 19.04 -9.42 7.00
N MET A 34 17.82 -9.72 7.47
CA MET A 34 16.59 -9.20 6.87
C MET A 34 16.45 -7.69 7.00
N TYR A 35 17.16 -7.09 7.96
CA TYR A 35 17.16 -5.65 8.22
C TYR A 35 18.36 -4.93 7.57
N GLU A 36 19.12 -5.63 6.73
CA GLU A 36 20.19 -5.05 5.94
C GLU A 36 19.63 -4.08 4.89
N LEU A 37 20.22 -2.88 4.84
CA LEU A 37 19.95 -1.89 3.81
C LEU A 37 21.15 -1.81 2.88
N LEU A 38 20.93 -2.04 1.59
CA LEU A 38 21.97 -1.97 0.58
C LEU A 38 22.68 -0.60 0.63
N GLY A 39 24.01 -0.61 0.64
CA GLY A 39 24.82 0.62 0.73
C GLY A 39 24.82 1.32 2.11
N SER A 40 24.39 0.63 3.17
CA SER A 40 24.42 1.13 4.54
C SER A 40 25.10 0.16 5.51
N PRO A 41 25.65 0.64 6.64
CA PRO A 41 26.20 -0.25 7.67
C PRO A 41 25.15 -1.23 8.22
N LEU A 42 25.61 -2.44 8.54
CA LEU A 42 24.81 -3.47 9.21
C LEU A 42 24.39 -3.01 10.61
N LEU A 43 23.19 -3.40 11.03
CA LEU A 43 22.71 -3.15 12.38
C LEU A 43 23.49 -4.01 13.40
N THR A 44 23.86 -3.39 14.52
CA THR A 44 24.53 -4.07 15.62
C THR A 44 23.51 -4.57 16.65
N GLU A 45 23.88 -5.53 17.49
CA GLU A 45 23.03 -5.99 18.60
C GLU A 45 22.60 -4.84 19.54
N LYS A 46 23.46 -3.82 19.70
CA LYS A 46 23.16 -2.61 20.46
C LYS A 46 22.02 -1.80 19.84
N ASP A 47 21.87 -1.83 18.52
CA ASP A 47 20.79 -1.13 17.82
C ASP A 47 19.45 -1.86 18.03
N PHE A 48 19.44 -3.19 17.90
CA PHE A 48 18.27 -4.02 18.22
C PHE A 48 17.83 -3.86 19.69
N ASN A 49 18.77 -3.92 20.63
CA ASN A 49 18.47 -3.72 22.06
C ASN A 49 17.94 -2.31 22.36
N ARG A 50 18.35 -1.29 21.59
CA ARG A 50 17.82 0.08 21.71
C ARG A 50 16.37 0.15 21.27
N TYR A 51 16.03 -0.47 20.15
CA TYR A 51 14.66 -0.57 19.64
C TYR A 51 13.75 -1.28 20.65
N LEU A 52 14.16 -2.45 21.13
CA LEU A 52 13.42 -3.26 22.11
C LEU A 52 13.14 -2.48 23.40
N LYS A 53 14.19 -1.89 23.99
CA LYS A 53 14.05 -1.09 25.21
C LYS A 53 13.14 0.13 25.03
N SER A 54 13.12 0.71 23.83
CA SER A 54 12.25 1.85 23.53
C SER A 54 10.76 1.45 23.50
N ASN A 55 10.46 0.27 22.95
CA ASN A 55 9.13 -0.34 22.96
C ASN A 55 8.67 -0.73 24.37
N GLU A 56 9.55 -1.35 25.17
CA GLU A 56 9.23 -1.71 26.56
C GLU A 56 8.89 -0.49 27.43
N ASN A 57 9.45 0.69 27.11
CA ASN A 57 9.12 1.92 27.83
C ASN A 57 7.78 2.49 27.37
N LEU A 58 7.39 2.25 26.12
CA LEU A 58 6.11 2.68 25.57
C LEU A 58 4.95 1.90 26.21
N THR A 59 5.09 0.58 26.40
CA THR A 59 4.04 -0.27 27.01
C THR A 59 3.80 0.00 28.50
N LYS A 60 4.75 0.66 29.19
CA LYS A 60 4.59 1.10 30.58
C LYS A 60 3.75 2.38 30.72
N PHE A 61 3.41 3.03 29.60
CA PHE A 61 2.52 4.18 29.59
C PHE A 61 1.07 3.68 29.64
N ASP A 62 0.23 4.35 30.43
CA ASP A 62 -1.14 3.90 30.72
C ASP A 62 -2.12 4.22 29.58
N TYR A 63 -1.89 3.60 28.43
CA TYR A 63 -2.74 3.82 27.26
C TYR A 63 -4.13 3.21 27.44
N LYS A 64 -4.30 2.15 28.25
CA LYS A 64 -5.60 1.49 28.41
C LYS A 64 -6.61 2.40 29.08
N ASP A 65 -6.24 3.05 30.19
CA ASP A 65 -7.15 3.96 30.87
C ASP A 65 -7.39 5.22 30.03
N ASN A 66 -6.37 5.71 29.31
CA ASN A 66 -6.54 6.82 28.38
C ASN A 66 -7.46 6.48 27.19
N ILE A 67 -7.39 5.28 26.62
CA ILE A 67 -8.29 4.82 25.55
C ILE A 67 -9.72 4.79 26.08
N LYS A 68 -9.96 4.16 27.24
CA LYS A 68 -11.30 4.11 27.84
C LYS A 68 -11.85 5.50 28.13
N LYS A 69 -11.03 6.38 28.70
CA LYS A 69 -11.42 7.77 28.98
C LYS A 69 -11.75 8.53 27.70
N ALA A 70 -10.91 8.42 26.68
CA ALA A 70 -11.10 9.08 25.40
C ALA A 70 -12.39 8.65 24.71
N LEU A 71 -12.64 7.34 24.63
CA LEU A 71 -13.86 6.79 24.05
C LEU A 71 -15.11 7.14 24.86
N ASN A 72 -14.97 7.42 26.15
CA ASN A 72 -16.10 7.74 27.02
C ASN A 72 -16.52 9.20 26.98
N ASP A 73 -15.58 10.11 27.21
CA ASP A 73 -15.89 11.46 27.68
C ASP A 73 -15.08 12.58 27.01
N ASP A 74 -14.34 12.31 25.93
CA ASP A 74 -13.52 13.34 25.28
C ASP A 74 -14.29 14.13 24.23
N ASP A 75 -14.34 15.45 24.38
CA ASP A 75 -15.00 16.36 23.45
C ASP A 75 -14.23 16.48 22.11
N ASP A 76 -12.93 16.19 22.09
CA ASP A 76 -12.11 16.25 20.87
C ASP A 76 -12.23 14.97 20.04
N HIS A 77 -12.86 15.10 18.87
CA HIS A 77 -13.03 13.98 17.95
C HIS A 77 -11.72 13.38 17.45
N TYR A 78 -10.61 14.13 17.38
CA TYR A 78 -9.30 13.57 17.03
C TYR A 78 -8.82 12.60 18.11
N VAL A 79 -9.07 12.92 19.38
CA VAL A 79 -8.74 12.06 20.51
C VAL A 79 -9.60 10.80 20.52
N ARG A 80 -10.91 10.93 20.26
CA ARG A 80 -11.81 9.78 20.13
C ARG A 80 -11.43 8.88 18.96
N LEU A 81 -11.08 9.47 17.81
CA LEU A 81 -10.62 8.76 16.62
C LEU A 81 -9.36 7.94 16.90
N GLU A 82 -8.35 8.53 17.55
CA GLU A 82 -7.14 7.78 17.88
C GLU A 82 -7.38 6.70 18.95
N ALA A 83 -8.29 6.95 19.89
CA ALA A 83 -8.64 5.96 20.89
C ALA A 83 -9.34 4.74 20.29
N ILE A 84 -10.23 4.92 19.31
CA ILE A 84 -10.91 3.80 18.66
C ILE A 84 -9.95 3.00 17.77
N LYS A 85 -8.99 3.64 17.10
CA LYS A 85 -7.90 2.95 16.38
C LYS A 85 -7.04 2.05 17.29
N LEU A 86 -6.95 2.40 18.56
CA LEU A 86 -6.21 1.66 19.58
C LEU A 86 -7.06 0.63 20.35
N LEU A 87 -8.29 0.36 19.90
CA LEU A 87 -9.22 -0.49 20.65
C LEU A 87 -8.72 -1.92 20.86
N THR A 88 -7.83 -2.41 19.99
CA THR A 88 -7.18 -3.72 20.11
C THR A 88 -6.34 -3.87 21.40
N TYR A 89 -5.96 -2.77 22.06
CA TYR A 89 -5.27 -2.81 23.37
C TYR A 89 -6.21 -3.06 24.54
N LEU A 90 -7.52 -2.90 24.34
CA LEU A 90 -8.52 -3.29 25.33
C LEU A 90 -8.80 -4.79 25.26
N PRO A 91 -9.23 -5.42 26.38
CA PRO A 91 -9.72 -6.79 26.36
C PRO A 91 -10.84 -6.98 25.34
N GLU A 92 -10.84 -8.09 24.60
CA GLU A 92 -11.84 -8.39 23.56
C GLU A 92 -13.28 -8.23 24.07
N SER A 93 -13.53 -8.65 25.32
CA SER A 93 -14.82 -8.53 26.00
C SER A 93 -15.33 -7.09 26.16
N GLU A 94 -14.46 -6.08 26.06
CA GLU A 94 -14.81 -4.66 26.20
C GLU A 94 -14.93 -3.95 24.85
N ARG A 95 -14.32 -4.48 23.77
CA ARG A 95 -14.22 -3.77 22.49
C ARG A 95 -15.57 -3.52 21.84
N SER A 96 -16.47 -4.50 21.91
CA SER A 96 -17.77 -4.40 21.25
C SER A 96 -18.60 -3.22 21.72
N GLU A 97 -18.55 -2.88 23.01
CA GLU A 97 -19.29 -1.72 23.55
C GLU A 97 -18.78 -0.41 22.95
N TYR A 98 -17.46 -0.24 22.87
CA TYR A 98 -16.85 0.95 22.30
C TYR A 98 -17.06 1.08 20.79
N ILE A 99 -16.97 -0.01 20.02
CA ILE A 99 -17.30 0.00 18.58
C ILE A 99 -18.73 0.48 18.39
N LYS A 100 -19.68 -0.14 19.11
CA LYS A 100 -21.11 0.24 19.04
C LYS A 100 -21.35 1.69 19.42
N LYS A 101 -20.63 2.20 20.41
CA LYS A 101 -20.70 3.61 20.77
C LYS A 101 -20.21 4.52 19.64
N CYS A 102 -19.02 4.24 19.08
CA CYS A 102 -18.42 5.07 18.04
C CYS A 102 -19.14 5.00 16.69
N LEU A 103 -19.88 3.92 16.39
CA LEU A 103 -20.81 3.87 15.24
C LEU A 103 -21.94 4.91 15.33
N ASN A 104 -22.14 5.53 16.49
CA ASN A 104 -23.11 6.59 16.74
C ASN A 104 -22.46 7.95 17.04
N ASP A 105 -21.15 8.10 16.80
CA ASP A 105 -20.44 9.35 17.08
C ASP A 105 -20.92 10.49 16.16
N GLU A 106 -20.96 11.71 16.67
CA GLU A 106 -21.31 12.89 15.88
C GLU A 106 -20.28 13.16 14.77
N ASN A 107 -19.03 12.77 14.98
CA ASN A 107 -17.95 12.98 14.03
C ASN A 107 -17.88 11.82 13.03
N THR A 108 -17.92 12.17 11.75
CA THR A 108 -17.82 11.23 10.64
C THR A 108 -16.57 10.35 10.71
N PHE A 109 -15.39 10.89 11.04
CA PHE A 109 -14.15 10.10 11.03
C PHE A 109 -14.18 9.02 12.12
N VAL A 110 -14.76 9.33 13.28
CA VAL A 110 -14.94 8.35 14.37
C VAL A 110 -15.94 7.26 13.95
N ARG A 111 -17.05 7.63 13.29
CA ARG A 111 -18.00 6.65 12.74
C ARG A 111 -17.36 5.77 11.69
N LEU A 112 -16.62 6.36 10.75
CA LEU A 112 -15.90 5.66 9.69
C LEU A 112 -14.95 4.61 10.27
N GLU A 113 -14.17 4.99 11.28
CA GLU A 113 -13.25 4.06 11.94
C GLU A 113 -14.00 2.94 12.68
N ALA A 114 -15.13 3.26 13.31
CA ALA A 114 -15.97 2.26 13.95
C ALA A 114 -16.58 1.26 12.93
N VAL A 115 -16.88 1.73 11.72
CA VAL A 115 -17.34 0.89 10.61
C VAL A 115 -16.24 -0.10 10.20
N LYS A 116 -14.99 0.34 10.03
CA LYS A 116 -13.86 -0.56 9.74
C LYS A 116 -13.75 -1.69 10.78
N LEU A 117 -13.95 -1.36 12.06
CA LEU A 117 -13.84 -2.30 13.18
C LEU A 117 -15.05 -3.23 13.35
N LEU A 118 -16.08 -3.16 12.49
CA LEU A 118 -17.24 -4.06 12.57
C LEU A 118 -16.86 -5.53 12.47
N ILE A 119 -15.75 -5.84 11.80
CA ILE A 119 -15.22 -7.21 11.71
C ILE A 119 -14.85 -7.79 13.09
N HIS A 120 -14.64 -6.95 14.11
CA HIS A 120 -14.35 -7.37 15.48
C HIS A 120 -15.61 -7.52 16.35
N LEU A 121 -16.79 -7.19 15.82
CA LEU A 121 -18.04 -7.54 16.48
C LEU A 121 -18.37 -9.03 16.26
N PRO A 122 -19.16 -9.64 17.16
CA PRO A 122 -19.77 -10.94 16.89
C PRO A 122 -20.49 -10.92 15.54
N GLU A 123 -20.30 -11.97 14.73
CA GLU A 123 -20.85 -12.07 13.38
C GLU A 123 -22.37 -11.80 13.34
N SER A 124 -23.09 -12.29 14.35
CA SER A 124 -24.54 -12.08 14.52
C SER A 124 -24.98 -10.62 14.67
N GLU A 125 -24.05 -9.70 14.94
CA GLU A 125 -24.34 -8.28 15.16
C GLU A 125 -23.88 -7.38 14.00
N ARG A 126 -23.02 -7.87 13.10
CA ARG A 126 -22.39 -7.03 12.06
C ARG A 126 -23.41 -6.50 11.05
N SER A 127 -24.37 -7.33 10.66
CA SER A 127 -25.29 -7.03 9.55
C SER A 127 -26.07 -5.74 9.77
N ASP A 128 -26.58 -5.51 10.98
CA ASP A 128 -27.38 -4.32 11.28
C ASP A 128 -26.53 -3.04 11.22
N TYR A 129 -25.27 -3.12 11.66
CA TYR A 129 -24.37 -1.97 11.60
C TYR A 129 -23.82 -1.70 10.20
N ILE A 130 -23.54 -2.74 9.40
CA ILE A 130 -23.19 -2.57 7.97
C ILE A 130 -24.36 -1.90 7.25
N LYS A 131 -25.59 -2.40 7.44
CA LYS A 131 -26.80 -1.80 6.85
C LYS A 131 -27.02 -0.36 7.30
N LYS A 132 -26.74 -0.04 8.56
CA LYS A 132 -26.78 1.33 9.05
C LYS A 132 -25.74 2.21 8.36
N ALA A 133 -24.50 1.74 8.25
CA ALA A 133 -23.40 2.49 7.63
C ALA A 133 -23.59 2.69 6.11
N LEU A 134 -24.24 1.75 5.41
CA LEU A 134 -24.69 1.91 4.03
C LEU A 134 -25.72 3.05 3.85
N ASN A 135 -26.32 3.53 4.94
CA ASN A 135 -27.27 4.64 4.94
C ASN A 135 -26.73 5.85 5.73
N ASP A 136 -25.42 5.92 5.99
CA ASP A 136 -24.82 7.09 6.65
C ASP A 136 -24.84 8.30 5.70
N ASP A 137 -25.05 9.50 6.27
CA ASP A 137 -25.09 10.75 5.50
C ASP A 137 -23.72 11.09 4.87
N ASP A 138 -22.64 10.55 5.44
CA ASP A 138 -21.29 10.76 4.93
C ASP A 138 -20.87 9.70 3.90
N TYR A 139 -20.39 10.17 2.75
CA TYR A 139 -19.97 9.32 1.64
C TYR A 139 -18.82 8.38 2.00
N SER A 140 -17.87 8.79 2.84
CA SER A 140 -16.74 7.94 3.23
C SER A 140 -17.19 6.79 4.12
N VAL A 141 -18.15 7.03 5.02
CA VAL A 141 -18.75 5.97 5.86
C VAL A 141 -19.54 4.99 5.00
N HIS A 142 -20.33 5.51 4.05
CA HIS A 142 -21.04 4.69 3.07
C HIS A 142 -20.07 3.82 2.25
N GLU A 143 -19.00 4.42 1.70
CA GLU A 143 -18.00 3.70 0.90
C GLU A 143 -17.33 2.57 1.69
N GLU A 144 -16.99 2.81 2.96
CA GLU A 144 -16.40 1.76 3.81
C GLU A 144 -17.42 0.66 4.12
N ALA A 145 -18.70 1.00 4.32
CA ALA A 145 -19.77 0.02 4.49
C ALA A 145 -19.97 -0.86 3.26
N VAL A 146 -19.80 -0.30 2.05
CA VAL A 146 -19.84 -1.04 0.79
C VAL A 146 -18.73 -2.10 0.75
N LYS A 147 -17.53 -1.79 1.24
CA LYS A 147 -16.42 -2.77 1.34
C LYS A 147 -16.76 -3.91 2.32
N LEU A 148 -17.53 -3.61 3.35
CA LEU A 148 -17.98 -4.59 4.35
C LEU A 148 -19.18 -5.42 3.92
N LEU A 149 -19.79 -5.17 2.75
CA LEU A 149 -20.87 -6.00 2.20
C LEU A 149 -20.48 -7.48 2.10
N THR A 150 -19.18 -7.79 1.99
CA THR A 150 -18.70 -9.18 1.98
C THR A 150 -19.00 -9.95 3.28
N TYR A 151 -19.18 -9.25 4.40
CA TYR A 151 -19.52 -9.82 5.70
C TYR A 151 -21.03 -9.96 5.93
N LEU A 152 -21.87 -9.56 4.96
CA LEU A 152 -23.29 -9.87 5.00
C LEU A 152 -23.55 -11.31 4.52
N PRO A 153 -24.67 -11.92 4.94
CA PRO A 153 -25.12 -13.18 4.35
C PRO A 153 -25.17 -13.07 2.81
N GLU A 154 -24.74 -14.12 2.12
CA GLU A 154 -24.59 -14.16 0.66
C GLU A 154 -25.82 -13.63 -0.09
N SER A 155 -27.02 -14.00 0.35
CA SER A 155 -28.28 -13.53 -0.25
C SER A 155 -28.47 -12.01 -0.15
N GLU A 156 -28.11 -11.42 0.99
CA GLU A 156 -28.22 -9.97 1.18
C GLU A 156 -27.15 -9.23 0.38
N ARG A 157 -25.93 -9.78 0.33
CA ARG A 157 -24.81 -9.24 -0.44
C ARG A 157 -25.15 -9.19 -1.93
N SER A 158 -25.68 -10.27 -2.50
CA SER A 158 -26.11 -10.30 -3.89
C SER A 158 -27.15 -9.20 -4.18
N ASP A 159 -28.19 -9.09 -3.37
CA ASP A 159 -29.23 -8.05 -3.54
C ASP A 159 -28.65 -6.62 -3.58
N TYR A 160 -27.66 -6.31 -2.74
CA TYR A 160 -27.02 -5.00 -2.73
C TYR A 160 -26.16 -4.75 -3.97
N ILE A 161 -25.35 -5.74 -4.37
CA ILE A 161 -24.50 -5.64 -5.55
C ILE A 161 -25.38 -5.49 -6.80
N GLU A 162 -26.43 -6.30 -6.94
CA GLU A 162 -27.36 -6.22 -8.08
C GLU A 162 -28.04 -4.86 -8.17
N LYS A 163 -28.51 -4.30 -7.06
CA LYS A 163 -29.08 -2.94 -7.04
C LYS A 163 -28.04 -1.90 -7.46
N GLY A 164 -26.82 -2.00 -6.93
CA GLY A 164 -25.74 -1.08 -7.26
C GLY A 164 -25.35 -1.13 -8.75
N LEU A 165 -25.27 -2.32 -9.34
CA LEU A 165 -25.00 -2.54 -10.76
C LEU A 165 -26.12 -2.05 -11.70
N ASN A 166 -27.27 -1.68 -11.15
CA ASN A 166 -28.43 -1.14 -11.87
C ASN A 166 -28.74 0.32 -11.50
N ASP A 167 -27.94 0.98 -10.66
CA ASP A 167 -28.17 2.36 -10.24
C ASP A 167 -27.95 3.35 -11.40
N GLU A 168 -28.75 4.41 -11.47
CA GLU A 168 -28.63 5.46 -12.49
C GLU A 168 -27.31 6.25 -12.38
N ARG A 169 -26.73 6.31 -11.19
CA ARG A 169 -25.49 7.04 -10.89
C ARG A 169 -24.27 6.16 -11.17
N ALA A 170 -23.41 6.62 -12.07
CA ALA A 170 -22.23 5.87 -12.48
C ALA A 170 -21.26 5.54 -11.34
N PHE A 171 -21.15 6.38 -10.30
CA PHE A 171 -20.27 6.09 -9.16
C PHE A 171 -20.80 4.90 -8.33
N VAL A 172 -22.11 4.75 -8.18
CA VAL A 172 -22.70 3.60 -7.48
C VAL A 172 -22.47 2.33 -8.27
N ARG A 173 -22.66 2.39 -9.61
CA ARG A 173 -22.33 1.27 -10.50
C ARG A 173 -20.87 0.90 -10.38
N LEU A 174 -19.96 1.87 -10.41
CA LEU A 174 -18.51 1.66 -10.28
C LEU A 174 -18.16 0.88 -9.00
N GLU A 175 -18.67 1.31 -7.85
CA GLU A 175 -18.46 0.60 -6.58
C GLU A 175 -19.03 -0.83 -6.61
N ALA A 176 -20.20 -1.00 -7.24
CA ALA A 176 -20.79 -2.32 -7.38
C ALA A 176 -19.99 -3.24 -8.31
N VAL A 177 -19.31 -2.71 -9.35
CA VAL A 177 -18.41 -3.49 -10.21
C VAL A 177 -17.29 -4.11 -9.39
N LYS A 178 -16.65 -3.33 -8.51
CA LYS A 178 -15.56 -3.81 -7.64
C LYS A 178 -15.98 -5.01 -6.78
N LEU A 179 -17.27 -5.10 -6.47
CA LEU A 179 -17.85 -6.15 -5.65
C LEU A 179 -18.36 -7.36 -6.44
N ILE A 180 -18.35 -7.35 -7.78
CA ILE A 180 -18.83 -8.50 -8.58
C ILE A 180 -18.09 -9.80 -8.20
N ILE A 181 -16.82 -9.72 -7.82
CA ILE A 181 -16.06 -10.89 -7.37
C ILE A 181 -16.63 -11.56 -6.12
N ASN A 182 -17.50 -10.89 -5.36
CA ASN A 182 -18.18 -11.44 -4.19
C ASN A 182 -19.52 -12.11 -4.54
N LEU A 183 -19.95 -12.07 -5.79
CA LEU A 183 -21.12 -12.83 -6.26
C LEU A 183 -20.75 -14.31 -6.47
N PRO A 184 -21.72 -15.23 -6.49
CA PRO A 184 -21.51 -16.59 -6.97
C PRO A 184 -20.84 -16.61 -8.35
N GLU A 185 -19.84 -17.46 -8.56
CA GLU A 185 -19.06 -17.51 -9.80
C GLU A 185 -19.95 -17.65 -11.06
N SER A 186 -21.04 -18.40 -10.94
CA SER A 186 -22.05 -18.58 -11.99
C SER A 186 -22.75 -17.29 -12.43
N GLU A 187 -22.77 -16.26 -11.59
CA GLU A 187 -23.47 -14.99 -11.82
C GLU A 187 -22.51 -13.88 -12.28
N ARG A 188 -21.22 -13.95 -11.92
CA ARG A 188 -20.22 -12.90 -12.21
C ARG A 188 -20.13 -12.55 -13.70
N SER A 189 -20.20 -13.57 -14.55
CA SER A 189 -19.96 -13.43 -15.99
C SER A 189 -20.92 -12.46 -16.65
N GLU A 190 -22.21 -12.53 -16.33
CA GLU A 190 -23.22 -11.64 -16.93
C GLU A 190 -23.00 -10.19 -16.48
N TYR A 191 -22.72 -9.98 -15.20
CA TYR A 191 -22.47 -8.66 -14.64
C TYR A 191 -21.18 -8.02 -15.18
N ILE A 192 -20.07 -8.76 -15.27
CA ILE A 192 -18.83 -8.26 -15.87
C ILE A 192 -19.08 -7.82 -17.32
N LYS A 193 -19.77 -8.66 -18.12
CA LYS A 193 -20.09 -8.34 -19.52
C LYS A 193 -20.97 -7.11 -19.65
N LYS A 194 -21.96 -6.95 -18.77
CA LYS A 194 -22.80 -5.75 -18.71
C LYS A 194 -21.95 -4.51 -18.44
N CYS A 195 -21.07 -4.56 -17.44
CA CYS A 195 -20.24 -3.43 -17.03
C CYS A 195 -19.15 -3.07 -18.05
N LEU A 196 -18.63 -4.05 -18.79
CA LEU A 196 -17.74 -3.82 -19.94
C LEU A 196 -18.40 -2.99 -21.06
N ASN A 197 -19.74 -2.93 -21.09
CA ASN A 197 -20.51 -2.13 -22.04
C ASN A 197 -21.24 -0.95 -21.36
N ASP A 198 -20.86 -0.57 -20.13
CA ASP A 198 -21.46 0.57 -19.44
C ASP A 198 -21.20 1.88 -20.19
N GLU A 199 -22.16 2.81 -20.13
CA GLU A 199 -22.02 4.15 -20.72
C GLU A 199 -20.85 4.93 -20.10
N ASN A 200 -20.54 4.70 -18.83
CA ASN A 200 -19.51 5.41 -18.09
C ASN A 200 -18.14 4.72 -18.25
N THR A 201 -17.13 5.48 -18.68
CA THR A 201 -15.78 4.95 -18.91
C THR A 201 -15.12 4.40 -17.65
N PHE A 202 -15.36 4.97 -16.46
CA PHE A 202 -14.78 4.47 -15.21
C PHE A 202 -15.36 3.10 -14.84
N VAL A 203 -16.66 2.90 -15.04
CA VAL A 203 -17.32 1.60 -14.84
C VAL A 203 -16.72 0.55 -15.79
N ARG A 204 -16.51 0.92 -17.06
CA ARG A 204 -15.85 0.02 -18.04
C ARG A 204 -14.41 -0.31 -17.64
N LEU A 205 -13.63 0.68 -17.19
CA LEU A 205 -12.25 0.48 -16.73
C LEU A 205 -12.17 -0.51 -15.57
N GLU A 206 -13.07 -0.39 -14.60
CA GLU A 206 -13.12 -1.33 -13.48
C GLU A 206 -13.52 -2.74 -13.95
N ALA A 207 -14.47 -2.83 -14.88
CA ALA A 207 -14.89 -4.11 -15.45
C ALA A 207 -13.78 -4.81 -16.25
N ILE A 208 -12.87 -4.05 -16.88
CA ILE A 208 -11.71 -4.61 -17.61
C ILE A 208 -10.82 -5.41 -16.67
N LYS A 209 -10.53 -4.88 -15.47
CA LYS A 209 -9.74 -5.59 -14.46
C LYS A 209 -10.35 -6.95 -14.08
N LEU A 210 -11.67 -7.07 -14.20
CA LEU A 210 -12.41 -8.29 -13.90
C LEU A 210 -12.49 -9.28 -15.06
N ILE A 211 -11.99 -8.96 -16.26
CA ILE A 211 -12.00 -9.89 -17.41
C ILE A 211 -11.33 -11.23 -17.06
N ILE A 212 -10.32 -11.23 -16.21
CA ILE A 212 -9.65 -12.45 -15.73
C ILE A 212 -10.60 -13.41 -15.00
N ASN A 213 -11.76 -12.95 -14.53
CA ASN A 213 -12.78 -13.75 -13.88
C ASN A 213 -13.87 -14.26 -14.84
N LEU A 214 -13.78 -13.96 -16.14
CA LEU A 214 -14.64 -14.57 -17.15
C LEU A 214 -14.19 -16.02 -17.46
N PRO A 215 -15.02 -16.84 -18.11
CA PRO A 215 -14.59 -18.13 -18.62
C PRO A 215 -13.40 -17.97 -19.58
N GLU A 216 -12.40 -18.84 -19.47
CA GLU A 216 -11.15 -18.75 -20.25
C GLU A 216 -11.41 -18.62 -21.76
N SER A 217 -12.43 -19.32 -22.27
CA SER A 217 -12.86 -19.27 -23.67
C SER A 217 -13.29 -17.89 -24.15
N GLU A 218 -13.61 -16.97 -23.25
CA GLU A 218 -14.13 -15.63 -23.59
C GLU A 218 -13.14 -14.49 -23.27
N ARG A 219 -12.20 -14.71 -22.33
CA ARG A 219 -11.25 -13.67 -21.86
C ARG A 219 -10.51 -13.02 -23.02
N SER A 220 -10.01 -13.85 -23.92
CA SER A 220 -9.19 -13.43 -25.06
C SER A 220 -9.91 -12.41 -25.92
N ASP A 221 -11.18 -12.63 -26.23
CA ASP A 221 -11.95 -11.75 -27.11
C ASP A 221 -12.18 -10.39 -26.45
N TYR A 222 -12.47 -10.36 -25.14
CA TYR A 222 -12.62 -9.11 -24.41
C TYR A 222 -11.30 -8.32 -24.29
N ILE A 223 -10.18 -8.98 -23.96
CA ILE A 223 -8.87 -8.34 -23.90
C ILE A 223 -8.53 -7.74 -25.28
N LYS A 224 -8.67 -8.52 -26.35
CA LYS A 224 -8.37 -8.07 -27.73
C LYS A 224 -9.25 -6.91 -28.18
N LYS A 225 -10.54 -6.95 -27.82
CA LYS A 225 -11.49 -5.85 -28.06
C LYS A 225 -11.03 -4.58 -27.37
N CYS A 226 -10.64 -4.66 -26.09
CA CYS A 226 -10.18 -3.50 -25.33
C CYS A 226 -8.83 -2.96 -25.81
N LEU A 227 -7.88 -3.84 -26.21
CA LEU A 227 -6.61 -3.43 -26.82
C LEU A 227 -6.78 -2.65 -28.13
N SER A 228 -7.90 -2.89 -28.81
CA SER A 228 -8.25 -2.25 -30.09
C SER A 228 -9.25 -1.11 -29.94
N ASP A 229 -9.59 -0.69 -28.71
CA ASP A 229 -10.60 0.34 -28.47
C ASP A 229 -10.09 1.73 -28.87
N GLY A 230 -10.54 2.25 -30.01
CA GLY A 230 -10.23 3.60 -30.47
C GLY A 230 -11.23 4.67 -30.02
N ASN A 231 -12.17 4.34 -29.12
CA ASN A 231 -13.32 5.19 -28.80
C ASN A 231 -13.08 6.10 -27.59
N ASP A 232 -12.08 5.81 -26.75
CA ASP A 232 -11.69 6.66 -25.64
C ASP A 232 -10.59 7.66 -26.05
N GLU A 233 -10.91 8.96 -25.94
CA GLU A 233 -10.02 10.09 -26.25
C GLU A 233 -8.65 9.99 -25.56
N LYS A 234 -8.58 9.30 -24.41
CA LYS A 234 -7.36 9.15 -23.61
C LYS A 234 -6.70 7.77 -23.71
N ASN A 235 -7.20 6.88 -24.57
CA ASN A 235 -6.74 5.49 -24.66
C ASN A 235 -6.82 4.72 -23.32
N SER A 236 -7.58 5.17 -22.32
CA SER A 236 -7.55 4.59 -20.97
C SER A 236 -7.94 3.11 -20.98
N ILE A 237 -8.92 2.75 -21.81
CA ILE A 237 -9.36 1.36 -22.04
C ILE A 237 -8.23 0.50 -22.59
N ARG A 238 -7.50 1.01 -23.60
CA ARG A 238 -6.34 0.31 -24.18
C ARG A 238 -5.22 0.15 -23.17
N LEU A 239 -4.91 1.21 -22.42
CA LEU A 239 -3.89 1.19 -21.38
C LEU A 239 -4.18 0.15 -20.30
N GLU A 240 -5.44 0.04 -19.86
CA GLU A 240 -5.82 -1.00 -18.89
C GLU A 240 -5.75 -2.41 -19.51
N ALA A 241 -6.15 -2.56 -20.78
CA ALA A 241 -6.09 -3.83 -21.49
C ALA A 241 -4.68 -4.35 -21.75
N ILE A 242 -3.68 -3.46 -21.90
CA ILE A 242 -2.26 -3.84 -22.06
C ILE A 242 -1.82 -4.70 -20.88
N LYS A 243 -2.18 -4.33 -19.65
CA LYS A 243 -1.85 -5.08 -18.43
C LYS A 243 -2.40 -6.52 -18.45
N LEU A 244 -3.45 -6.78 -19.24
CA LEU A 244 -4.06 -8.09 -19.37
C LEU A 244 -3.47 -8.94 -20.49
N ILE A 245 -2.51 -8.44 -21.29
CA ILE A 245 -1.87 -9.23 -22.36
C ILE A 245 -1.26 -10.52 -21.82
N ILE A 246 -0.75 -10.52 -20.59
CA ILE A 246 -0.21 -11.73 -19.93
C ILE A 246 -1.26 -12.83 -19.72
N ASN A 247 -2.55 -12.49 -19.77
CA ASN A 247 -3.66 -13.43 -19.64
C ASN A 247 -4.18 -13.94 -20.99
N LEU A 248 -3.58 -13.50 -22.11
CA LEU A 248 -3.80 -14.12 -23.42
C LEU A 248 -3.09 -15.47 -23.52
N PRO A 249 -3.45 -16.33 -24.49
CA PRO A 249 -2.69 -17.54 -24.81
C PRO A 249 -1.21 -17.21 -25.04
N GLU A 250 -0.31 -18.00 -24.46
CA GLU A 250 1.15 -17.75 -24.50
C GLU A 250 1.67 -17.50 -25.92
N SER A 251 1.15 -18.25 -26.89
CA SER A 251 1.49 -18.13 -28.31
C SER A 251 1.15 -16.77 -28.93
N GLU A 252 0.29 -15.96 -28.31
CA GLU A 252 -0.16 -14.68 -28.83
C GLU A 252 0.47 -13.47 -28.10
N ARG A 253 1.01 -13.67 -26.89
CA ARG A 253 1.46 -12.57 -26.02
C ARG A 253 2.54 -11.71 -26.69
N SER A 254 3.54 -12.35 -27.28
CA SER A 254 4.66 -11.65 -27.93
C SER A 254 4.18 -10.75 -29.07
N ASP A 255 3.22 -11.22 -29.87
CA ASP A 255 2.69 -10.44 -31.00
C ASP A 255 1.94 -9.19 -30.52
N TYR A 256 1.13 -9.31 -29.47
CA TYR A 256 0.42 -8.16 -28.90
C TYR A 256 1.38 -7.17 -28.20
N ILE A 257 2.39 -7.66 -27.48
CA ILE A 257 3.43 -6.80 -26.89
C ILE A 257 4.16 -6.04 -28.01
N LYS A 258 4.64 -6.70 -29.06
CA LYS A 258 5.33 -6.05 -30.18
C LYS A 258 4.46 -5.04 -30.91
N LYS A 259 3.18 -5.39 -31.13
CA LYS A 259 2.20 -4.48 -31.73
C LYS A 259 2.05 -3.21 -30.89
N CYS A 260 1.87 -3.32 -29.58
CA CYS A 260 1.67 -2.16 -28.71
C CYS A 260 2.97 -1.37 -28.44
N LEU A 261 4.15 -2.00 -28.51
CA LEU A 261 5.45 -1.30 -28.51
C LEU A 261 5.66 -0.44 -29.76
N SER A 262 4.98 -0.79 -30.86
CA SER A 262 5.04 -0.09 -32.14
C SER A 262 3.84 0.85 -32.35
N ASP A 263 3.04 1.09 -31.30
CA ASP A 263 1.84 1.90 -31.39
C ASP A 263 2.15 3.37 -31.65
N ASP A 264 1.26 4.08 -32.33
CA ASP A 264 1.43 5.53 -32.58
C ASP A 264 1.30 6.35 -31.28
N ASP A 265 0.50 5.88 -30.33
CA ASP A 265 0.31 6.56 -29.05
C ASP A 265 1.49 6.34 -28.10
N TYR A 266 2.06 7.45 -27.61
CA TYR A 266 3.21 7.44 -26.71
C TYR A 266 2.93 6.72 -25.38
N PHE A 267 1.74 6.90 -24.81
CA PHE A 267 1.36 6.27 -23.54
C PHE A 267 1.14 4.77 -23.70
N VAL A 268 0.60 4.32 -24.84
CA VAL A 268 0.47 2.88 -25.16
C VAL A 268 1.85 2.23 -25.25
N ARG A 269 2.81 2.85 -25.95
CA ARG A 269 4.19 2.33 -25.99
C ARG A 269 4.82 2.29 -24.60
N LEU A 270 4.65 3.35 -23.82
CA LEU A 270 5.19 3.46 -22.46
C LEU A 270 4.57 2.42 -21.50
N GLU A 271 3.28 2.13 -21.61
CA GLU A 271 2.66 1.09 -20.79
C GLU A 271 3.14 -0.31 -21.21
N THR A 272 3.31 -0.52 -22.51
CA THR A 272 3.73 -1.82 -23.07
C THR A 272 5.19 -2.14 -22.76
N ILE A 273 6.06 -1.13 -22.61
CA ILE A 273 7.49 -1.35 -22.29
C ILE A 273 7.66 -2.15 -21.00
N LYS A 274 6.69 -2.09 -20.09
CA LYS A 274 6.79 -2.78 -18.82
C LYS A 274 6.74 -4.30 -19.05
N LEU A 275 5.89 -4.75 -19.98
CA LEU A 275 5.67 -6.15 -20.33
C LEU A 275 6.81 -6.80 -21.13
N ILE A 276 7.87 -6.06 -21.48
CA ILE A 276 8.99 -6.63 -22.24
C ILE A 276 9.65 -7.81 -21.50
N THR A 277 9.51 -7.88 -20.17
CA THR A 277 9.94 -9.01 -19.34
C THR A 277 9.33 -10.34 -19.79
N HIS A 278 8.15 -10.32 -20.39
CA HIS A 278 7.46 -11.49 -20.93
C HIS A 278 7.89 -11.88 -22.36
N LEU A 279 8.75 -11.08 -23.00
CA LEU A 279 9.40 -11.46 -24.25
C LEU A 279 10.60 -12.37 -23.98
N SER A 280 11.04 -13.14 -24.98
CA SER A 280 12.29 -13.91 -24.88
C SER A 280 13.52 -13.01 -24.73
N GLU A 281 14.62 -13.57 -24.26
CA GLU A 281 15.89 -12.83 -24.09
C GLU A 281 16.36 -12.18 -25.40
N SER A 282 16.24 -12.87 -26.53
CA SER A 282 16.58 -12.32 -27.85
C SER A 282 15.71 -11.14 -28.26
N GLU A 283 14.40 -11.20 -28.00
CA GLU A 283 13.45 -10.12 -28.33
C GLU A 283 13.67 -8.90 -27.44
N ARG A 284 13.97 -9.10 -26.15
CA ARG A 284 14.35 -8.01 -25.24
C ARG A 284 15.63 -7.32 -25.68
N LEU A 285 16.64 -8.10 -26.07
CA LEU A 285 17.93 -7.58 -26.51
C LEU A 285 17.80 -6.76 -27.80
N GLU A 286 16.98 -7.21 -28.76
CA GLU A 286 16.66 -6.46 -29.98
C GLU A 286 16.04 -5.10 -29.66
N TYR A 287 15.07 -5.06 -28.73
CA TYR A 287 14.45 -3.81 -28.29
C TYR A 287 15.44 -2.87 -27.59
N ILE A 288 16.23 -3.37 -26.64
CA ILE A 288 17.24 -2.57 -25.91
C ILE A 288 18.27 -1.97 -26.87
N ASN A 289 18.76 -2.76 -27.83
CA ASN A 289 19.76 -2.32 -28.81
C ASN A 289 19.24 -1.23 -29.76
N SER A 290 17.92 -1.03 -29.84
CA SER A 290 17.35 0.07 -30.62
C SER A 290 17.46 1.44 -29.92
N TYR A 291 17.84 1.50 -28.63
CA TYR A 291 17.94 2.75 -27.84
C TYR A 291 19.18 2.86 -26.90
N PRO A 292 20.42 2.74 -27.40
CA PRO A 292 21.62 2.61 -26.56
C PRO A 292 21.97 3.83 -25.69
N GLU A 293 21.76 5.06 -26.17
CA GLU A 293 22.12 6.29 -25.44
C GLU A 293 21.24 6.51 -24.18
N TYR A 294 19.96 6.15 -24.28
CA TYR A 294 18.99 6.25 -23.20
C TYR A 294 19.39 5.41 -21.96
N PHE A 295 19.90 4.20 -22.17
CA PHE A 295 20.25 3.30 -21.07
C PHE A 295 21.56 3.64 -20.34
N GLU A 296 22.46 4.41 -20.94
CA GLU A 296 23.66 4.92 -20.25
C GLU A 296 23.35 6.16 -19.40
N GLU A 297 22.51 7.09 -19.86
CA GLU A 297 22.08 8.27 -19.09
C GLU A 297 21.35 7.87 -17.78
N LEU A 298 20.61 6.77 -17.83
CA LEU A 298 19.93 6.20 -16.67
C LEU A 298 20.88 5.83 -15.52
N LYS A 299 22.05 5.24 -15.82
CA LYS A 299 23.05 4.87 -14.80
C LYS A 299 23.54 6.07 -13.99
N ASP A 300 23.75 7.21 -14.65
CA ASP A 300 24.19 8.44 -14.01
C ASP A 300 23.09 9.06 -13.13
N ILE A 301 21.84 9.03 -13.60
CA ILE A 301 20.67 9.49 -12.85
C ILE A 301 20.48 8.71 -11.54
N PHE A 302 20.68 7.39 -11.58
CA PHE A 302 20.46 6.53 -10.41
C PHE A 302 21.47 6.77 -9.28
N SER A 303 22.62 7.36 -9.57
CA SER A 303 23.67 7.63 -8.58
C SER A 303 23.37 8.79 -7.62
N GLN A 304 22.27 9.53 -7.81
CA GLN A 304 21.97 10.75 -7.04
C GLN A 304 20.87 10.54 -5.98
N THR A 305 21.12 10.93 -4.72
CA THR A 305 20.10 10.95 -3.65
C THR A 305 19.39 12.32 -3.57
N PRO A 306 18.04 12.39 -3.62
CA PRO A 306 17.31 13.68 -3.67
C PRO A 306 17.09 14.39 -2.33
N LEU A 307 17.15 13.70 -1.19
CA LEU A 307 16.53 14.17 0.08
C LEU A 307 17.16 15.44 0.68
N TYR A 308 18.40 15.79 0.32
CA TYR A 308 19.14 16.94 0.88
C TYR A 308 19.58 17.98 -0.16
N LYS A 309 19.05 17.93 -1.39
CA LYS A 309 19.48 18.83 -2.49
C LYS A 309 19.25 20.32 -2.23
N GLU A 310 18.32 20.67 -1.33
CA GLU A 310 17.93 22.07 -1.06
C GLU A 310 18.29 22.56 0.36
N GLN A 311 19.05 21.80 1.15
CA GLN A 311 19.34 22.18 2.55
C GLN A 311 20.71 22.89 2.68
N PRO A 312 20.81 23.96 3.51
CA PRO A 312 22.04 24.74 3.68
C PRO A 312 23.21 23.90 4.23
N ASP A 313 24.45 24.35 4.08
CA ASP A 313 25.64 23.59 4.53
C ASP A 313 25.86 23.61 6.07
N LYS A 314 25.08 24.40 6.82
CA LYS A 314 25.21 24.57 8.28
C LYS A 314 23.85 24.59 8.96
N PHE A 315 23.26 23.42 9.21
CA PHE A 315 22.07 23.30 10.06
C PHE A 315 22.24 22.16 11.05
N PHE A 316 21.45 22.15 12.12
CA PHE A 316 21.44 21.03 13.08
C PHE A 316 20.12 20.27 13.01
N LYS A 317 19.02 21.03 12.99
CA LYS A 317 17.66 20.55 13.00
C LYS A 317 16.81 21.41 12.06
N SER A 318 16.06 20.78 11.17
CA SER A 318 15.04 21.43 10.35
C SER A 318 13.73 20.67 10.52
N THR A 319 12.62 21.39 10.74
CA THR A 319 11.30 20.77 10.94
C THR A 319 10.35 21.31 9.88
N PHE A 320 9.63 20.41 9.24
CA PHE A 320 8.60 20.73 8.26
C PHE A 320 7.44 19.74 8.38
N ASN A 321 6.28 20.14 7.89
CA ASN A 321 5.14 19.24 7.76
C ASN A 321 5.24 18.52 6.42
N LYS A 322 5.20 17.19 6.45
CA LYS A 322 5.14 16.34 5.26
C LYS A 322 3.94 15.41 5.45
N THR A 323 3.04 15.36 4.47
CA THR A 323 1.97 14.33 4.41
C THR A 323 1.31 14.02 5.76
N GLY A 324 0.85 15.07 6.48
CA GLY A 324 0.13 14.93 7.74
C GLY A 324 0.98 14.83 9.01
N SER A 325 2.30 14.59 8.93
CA SER A 325 3.18 14.50 10.10
C SER A 325 4.25 15.60 10.17
N LYS A 326 4.68 15.90 11.39
CA LYS A 326 5.82 16.77 11.64
C LYS A 326 7.11 15.96 11.52
N THR A 327 7.84 16.20 10.44
CA THR A 327 9.13 15.55 10.16
C THR A 327 10.28 16.47 10.57
N THR A 328 11.28 15.89 11.25
CA THR A 328 12.50 16.57 11.65
C THR A 328 13.72 15.92 11.02
N LEU A 329 14.48 16.71 10.25
CA LEU A 329 15.80 16.34 9.73
C LEU A 329 16.89 16.67 10.75
N LEU A 330 17.92 15.83 10.77
CA LEU A 330 19.12 16.01 11.57
C LEU A 330 20.35 16.07 10.66
N ASP A 331 21.33 16.90 11.04
CA ASP A 331 22.63 17.01 10.36
C ASP A 331 23.77 16.61 11.32
N SER A 332 24.61 17.51 11.82
CA SER A 332 25.74 17.14 12.71
C SER A 332 25.31 16.88 14.17
N VAL A 333 25.96 15.97 14.91
CA VAL A 333 25.72 15.84 16.36
C VAL A 333 26.30 17.07 17.08
N PRO A 334 25.58 17.75 18.00
CA PRO A 334 26.08 18.95 18.65
C PRO A 334 27.37 18.64 19.42
N GLY A 335 28.44 19.38 19.13
CA GLY A 335 29.76 19.15 19.73
C GLY A 335 30.56 17.99 19.12
N GLN A 336 30.05 17.31 18.08
CA GLN A 336 30.74 16.25 17.33
C GLN A 336 30.52 16.43 15.81
N PRO A 337 31.17 17.44 15.19
CA PRO A 337 30.94 17.78 13.78
C PRO A 337 31.31 16.67 12.79
N GLU A 338 32.21 15.76 13.16
CA GLU A 338 32.59 14.59 12.33
C GLU A 338 31.53 13.47 12.37
N ASN A 339 30.63 13.50 13.36
CA ASN A 339 29.52 12.55 13.49
C ASN A 339 28.24 13.19 12.92
N THR A 340 28.01 12.99 11.63
CA THR A 340 26.77 13.41 10.97
C THR A 340 25.67 12.35 11.08
N LEU A 341 24.43 12.80 11.31
CA LEU A 341 23.16 12.09 11.19
C LEU A 341 22.44 12.40 9.86
N ARG A 342 23.00 13.29 9.04
CA ARG A 342 22.56 13.60 7.68
C ARG A 342 22.51 12.31 6.85
N ASP A 343 21.43 12.10 6.11
CA ASP A 343 21.19 10.90 5.30
C ASP A 343 21.20 9.58 6.10
N LYS A 344 21.12 9.64 7.44
CA LYS A 344 21.12 8.45 8.30
C LYS A 344 19.80 8.25 9.01
N VAL A 345 19.28 9.29 9.67
CA VAL A 345 18.04 9.18 10.45
C VAL A 345 17.16 10.43 10.35
N ILE A 346 15.85 10.23 10.48
CA ILE A 346 14.84 11.29 10.63
C ILE A 346 13.97 11.01 11.86
N ILE A 347 13.32 12.05 12.38
CA ILE A 347 12.33 11.90 13.45
C ILE A 347 10.95 12.26 12.91
N ARG A 348 9.99 11.37 13.11
CA ARG A 348 8.57 11.55 12.76
C ARG A 348 7.75 11.65 14.04
N ASN A 349 6.89 12.65 14.13
CA ASN A 349 5.89 12.75 15.18
C ASN A 349 4.55 12.27 14.62
N ILE A 350 4.08 11.11 15.06
CA ILE A 350 2.88 10.45 14.53
C ILE A 350 2.02 9.88 15.65
N ASP A 351 0.81 9.42 15.31
CA ASP A 351 -0.07 8.74 16.25
C ASP A 351 0.45 7.36 16.65
N LEU A 352 0.12 6.95 17.87
CA LEU A 352 0.51 5.67 18.43
C LEU A 352 -0.11 4.51 17.65
N SER A 353 -1.35 4.66 17.18
CA SER A 353 -2.03 3.68 16.32
C SER A 353 -1.21 3.40 15.05
N THR A 354 -0.75 4.48 14.41
CA THR A 354 0.10 4.46 13.23
C THR A 354 1.44 3.80 13.49
N TYR A 355 2.07 4.12 14.62
CA TYR A 355 3.30 3.46 15.04
C TYR A 355 3.13 1.95 15.19
N GLU A 356 2.03 1.50 15.79
CA GLU A 356 1.80 0.08 16.07
C GLU A 356 1.53 -0.70 14.76
N ALA A 357 0.81 -0.10 13.81
CA ALA A 357 0.66 -0.66 12.46
C ALA A 357 2.03 -0.81 11.77
N TRP A 358 2.84 0.26 11.76
CA TRP A 358 4.19 0.22 11.17
C TRP A 358 5.10 -0.79 11.86
N LYS A 359 5.09 -0.80 13.19
CA LYS A 359 5.85 -1.74 14.01
C LYS A 359 5.49 -3.18 13.68
N LYS A 360 4.20 -3.51 13.58
CA LYS A 360 3.74 -4.85 13.21
C LYS A 360 4.32 -5.30 11.88
N ALA A 361 4.31 -4.44 10.85
CA ALA A 361 4.94 -4.75 9.57
C ALA A 361 6.46 -4.90 9.67
N TYR A 362 7.12 -4.03 10.44
CA TYR A 362 8.58 -4.05 10.62
C TYR A 362 9.07 -5.30 11.35
N GLU A 363 8.31 -5.76 12.35
CA GLU A 363 8.65 -6.92 13.19
C GLU A 363 8.31 -8.28 12.53
N ALA A 364 7.50 -8.29 11.46
CA ALA A 364 6.98 -9.49 10.78
C ALA A 364 8.02 -10.20 9.88
N CYS A 365 9.25 -10.39 10.36
CA CYS A 365 10.37 -10.95 9.59
C CYS A 365 10.05 -12.31 8.93
N ASN A 366 9.56 -13.28 9.70
CA ASN A 366 9.28 -14.62 9.16
C ASN A 366 8.17 -14.59 8.10
N PHE A 367 7.14 -13.77 8.31
CA PHE A 367 6.08 -13.56 7.34
C PHE A 367 6.64 -13.02 6.00
N TRP A 368 7.53 -12.02 6.04
CA TRP A 368 8.15 -11.51 4.81
C TRP A 368 9.05 -12.55 4.13
N LYS A 369 9.75 -13.41 4.90
CA LYS A 369 10.50 -14.56 4.36
C LYS A 369 9.59 -15.56 3.65
N GLU A 370 8.46 -15.91 4.25
CA GLU A 370 7.46 -16.82 3.66
C GLU A 370 6.83 -16.21 2.40
N LYS A 371 6.66 -14.89 2.37
CA LYS A 371 6.30 -14.15 1.15
C LYS A 371 7.42 -14.12 0.12
N GLY A 372 8.62 -14.61 0.41
CA GLY A 372 9.73 -14.70 -0.54
C GLY A 372 10.55 -13.41 -0.65
N PHE A 373 10.55 -12.57 0.38
CA PHE A 373 11.52 -11.49 0.53
C PHE A 373 12.73 -11.97 1.33
N ASP A 374 13.93 -11.58 0.91
CA ASP A 374 15.19 -11.74 1.66
C ASP A 374 15.51 -10.51 2.53
N TYR A 375 14.55 -9.61 2.70
CA TYR A 375 14.60 -8.40 3.52
C TYR A 375 13.21 -8.03 4.04
N VAL A 376 13.13 -7.17 5.05
CA VAL A 376 11.87 -6.55 5.46
C VAL A 376 11.60 -5.32 4.58
N PRO A 377 10.53 -5.31 3.76
CA PRO A 377 10.32 -4.31 2.70
C PRO A 377 9.62 -3.03 3.19
N VAL A 378 9.83 -2.62 4.45
CA VAL A 378 9.22 -1.43 5.05
C VAL A 378 10.27 -0.47 5.61
N GLU A 379 9.90 0.80 5.75
CA GLU A 379 10.79 1.84 6.31
C GLU A 379 11.34 1.38 7.68
N PRO A 380 12.67 1.39 7.91
CA PRO A 380 13.23 0.83 9.13
C PRO A 380 13.08 1.72 10.36
N ILE A 381 12.66 1.13 11.47
CA ILE A 381 12.50 1.81 12.76
C ILE A 381 13.77 1.65 13.63
N VAL A 382 14.25 2.75 14.20
CA VAL A 382 15.41 2.76 15.11
C VAL A 382 14.96 2.75 16.58
N LYS A 383 14.01 3.61 16.94
CA LYS A 383 13.44 3.70 18.30
C LYS A 383 12.16 4.53 18.30
N VAL A 384 11.36 4.38 19.35
CA VAL A 384 10.15 5.17 19.62
C VAL A 384 10.22 5.82 21.00
N ASN A 385 9.58 6.97 21.19
CA ASN A 385 9.41 7.60 22.51
C ASN A 385 7.99 8.18 22.61
N PRO A 386 7.35 8.20 23.80
CA PRO A 386 6.15 8.99 24.00
C PRO A 386 6.42 10.45 23.64
N SER A 387 5.53 11.04 22.84
CA SER A 387 5.63 12.45 22.52
C SER A 387 5.05 13.30 23.65
N LYS A 388 5.49 14.56 23.73
CA LYS A 388 4.87 15.56 24.60
C LYS A 388 3.70 16.28 23.91
N GLU A 389 3.48 16.04 22.61
CA GLU A 389 2.59 16.81 21.74
C GLU A 389 1.18 16.18 21.56
N GLY A 390 0.72 15.31 22.46
CA GLY A 390 -0.64 14.75 22.40
C GLY A 390 -0.80 13.48 23.23
N MET A 391 -2.04 13.11 23.54
CA MET A 391 -2.32 11.95 24.41
C MET A 391 -1.89 10.61 23.80
N PHE A 392 -1.96 10.50 22.46
CA PHE A 392 -1.58 9.29 21.72
C PHE A 392 -0.49 9.57 20.68
N LYS A 393 0.39 10.55 20.90
CA LYS A 393 1.48 10.87 19.96
C LYS A 393 2.80 10.22 20.38
N VAL A 394 3.60 9.81 19.40
CA VAL A 394 4.95 9.26 19.58
C VAL A 394 5.97 9.90 18.65
N ASP A 395 7.22 9.97 19.12
CA ASP A 395 8.37 10.40 18.33
C ASP A 395 9.17 9.16 17.88
N ILE A 396 9.11 8.85 16.59
CA ILE A 396 9.79 7.71 15.98
C ILE A 396 11.06 8.18 15.29
N VAL A 397 12.16 7.48 15.53
CA VAL A 397 13.41 7.68 14.78
C VAL A 397 13.51 6.57 13.73
N THR A 398 13.72 6.92 12.47
CA THR A 398 13.73 5.98 11.34
C THR A 398 15.03 6.13 10.54
N ARG A 399 15.41 5.11 9.77
CA ARG A 399 16.59 5.20 8.88
C ARG A 399 16.20 5.77 7.52
N VAL A 400 17.07 6.60 6.96
CA VAL A 400 16.89 7.10 5.58
C VAL A 400 17.31 6.03 4.58
N LEU A 401 16.41 5.67 3.66
CA LEU A 401 16.71 4.80 2.53
C LEU A 401 17.41 5.59 1.42
N LYS A 402 18.52 5.07 0.92
CA LYS A 402 19.33 5.70 -0.15
C LYS A 402 18.90 5.24 -1.54
N GLY A 403 17.62 5.44 -1.86
CA GLY A 403 17.04 5.07 -3.16
C GLY A 403 16.21 6.17 -3.78
N LEU A 404 15.74 5.96 -5.01
CA LEU A 404 14.80 6.86 -5.68
C LEU A 404 13.36 6.43 -5.37
N SER A 405 12.42 7.37 -5.34
CA SER A 405 11.01 7.00 -5.35
C SER A 405 10.65 6.32 -6.67
N PHE A 406 9.72 5.37 -6.64
CA PHE A 406 9.26 4.67 -7.83
C PHE A 406 8.64 5.63 -8.85
N SER A 407 7.93 6.66 -8.40
CA SER A 407 7.49 7.77 -9.26
C SER A 407 8.66 8.46 -9.97
N SER A 408 9.74 8.77 -9.25
CA SER A 408 10.95 9.35 -9.86
C SER A 408 11.62 8.38 -10.82
N LEU A 409 11.68 7.08 -10.49
CA LEU A 409 12.18 6.05 -11.39
C LEU A 409 11.37 6.04 -12.68
N MET A 410 10.04 5.91 -12.61
CA MET A 410 9.17 5.87 -13.80
C MET A 410 9.30 7.13 -14.67
N SER A 411 9.42 8.31 -14.05
CA SER A 411 9.57 9.56 -14.79
C SER A 411 10.89 9.66 -15.57
N LYS A 412 11.90 8.88 -15.14
CA LYS A 412 13.25 8.90 -15.72
C LYS A 412 13.55 7.66 -16.54
N SER A 413 12.92 6.52 -16.23
CA SER A 413 13.21 5.17 -16.74
C SER A 413 11.98 4.25 -16.78
N GLY A 414 11.85 3.45 -17.83
CA GLY A 414 10.93 2.30 -17.86
C GLY A 414 11.50 1.00 -17.25
N MET A 415 12.74 1.01 -16.74
CA MET A 415 13.41 -0.21 -16.27
C MET A 415 12.77 -0.78 -15.00
N TYR A 416 12.60 -2.10 -14.97
CA TYR A 416 12.05 -2.86 -13.83
C TYR A 416 10.66 -2.41 -13.37
N VAL A 417 9.92 -1.64 -14.17
CA VAL A 417 8.64 -1.08 -13.74
C VAL A 417 7.66 -2.17 -13.36
N ASP A 418 7.53 -3.24 -14.16
CA ASP A 418 6.68 -4.38 -13.80
C ASP A 418 7.19 -5.12 -12.58
N TYR A 419 8.48 -5.42 -12.50
CA TYR A 419 9.06 -6.03 -11.30
C TYR A 419 8.80 -5.21 -10.04
N ILE A 420 8.95 -3.88 -10.10
CA ILE A 420 8.76 -2.97 -8.97
C ILE A 420 7.28 -2.81 -8.64
N ASN A 421 6.41 -2.80 -9.65
CA ASN A 421 4.97 -2.87 -9.46
C ASN A 421 4.59 -4.17 -8.76
N ASP A 422 5.06 -5.33 -9.26
CA ASP A 422 4.80 -6.64 -8.67
C ASP A 422 5.30 -6.72 -7.24
N MET A 423 6.49 -6.19 -6.96
CA MET A 423 6.99 -6.09 -5.59
C MET A 423 6.13 -5.14 -4.75
N GLY A 424 5.71 -3.99 -5.29
CA GLY A 424 4.83 -3.05 -4.62
C GLY A 424 3.47 -3.68 -4.26
N ILE A 425 2.83 -4.34 -5.23
CA ILE A 425 1.59 -5.11 -5.07
C ILE A 425 1.78 -6.16 -3.97
N LYS A 426 2.83 -6.96 -4.07
CA LYS A 426 3.16 -8.01 -3.11
C LYS A 426 3.42 -7.47 -1.69
N ILE A 427 4.01 -6.28 -1.58
CA ILE A 427 4.17 -5.59 -0.29
C ILE A 427 2.80 -5.16 0.25
N ILE A 428 1.94 -4.56 -0.57
CA ILE A 428 0.60 -4.12 -0.16
C ILE A 428 -0.28 -5.31 0.23
N GLU A 429 -0.30 -6.37 -0.56
CA GLU A 429 -0.99 -7.63 -0.22
C GLU A 429 -0.45 -8.20 1.10
N GLY A 430 0.87 -8.20 1.28
CA GLY A 430 1.50 -8.61 2.54
C GLY A 430 1.08 -7.76 3.73
N LEU A 431 0.99 -6.43 3.57
CA LEU A 431 0.47 -5.53 4.61
C LEU A 431 -1.00 -5.83 4.93
N ASN A 432 -1.84 -6.03 3.90
CA ASN A 432 -3.25 -6.36 4.08
C ASN A 432 -3.44 -7.68 4.83
N GLU A 433 -2.63 -8.71 4.53
CA GLU A 433 -2.63 -9.99 5.27
C GLU A 433 -2.14 -9.84 6.71
N LEU A 434 -1.24 -8.90 6.95
CA LEU A 434 -0.88 -8.47 8.31
C LEU A 434 -1.97 -7.60 8.95
N GLY A 435 -3.11 -7.35 8.30
CA GLY A 435 -4.17 -6.48 8.79
C GLY A 435 -3.70 -5.03 8.94
N ILE A 436 -2.97 -4.52 7.94
CA ILE A 436 -2.42 -3.17 7.92
C ILE A 436 -2.79 -2.51 6.60
N LYS A 437 -3.46 -1.36 6.67
CA LYS A 437 -3.67 -0.46 5.54
C LYS A 437 -2.62 0.65 5.60
N HIS A 438 -1.87 0.90 4.53
CA HIS A 438 -0.82 1.93 4.54
C HIS A 438 -1.36 3.38 4.58
N GLY A 439 -2.62 3.62 4.20
CA GLY A 439 -3.25 4.95 4.15
C GLY A 439 -2.86 5.80 2.92
N HIS A 440 -1.58 5.76 2.52
CA HIS A 440 -1.05 6.54 1.39
C HIS A 440 -0.08 5.77 0.49
N ALA A 441 -0.48 4.60 0.01
CA ALA A 441 0.34 3.81 -0.91
C ALA A 441 0.28 4.39 -2.35
N HIS A 442 0.95 5.51 -2.61
CA HIS A 442 1.14 6.04 -3.96
C HIS A 442 2.60 5.91 -4.43
N GLN A 443 2.88 6.08 -5.73
CA GLN A 443 4.16 5.62 -6.33
C GLN A 443 5.36 6.42 -5.79
N GLY A 444 5.12 7.60 -5.23
CA GLY A 444 6.12 8.38 -4.51
C GLY A 444 6.63 7.74 -3.22
N ASN A 445 5.88 6.79 -2.64
CA ASN A 445 6.15 6.18 -1.33
C ASN A 445 6.78 4.78 -1.44
N PHE A 446 7.06 4.31 -2.65
CA PHE A 446 7.94 3.17 -2.85
C PHE A 446 9.34 3.67 -3.17
N VAL A 447 10.34 3.23 -2.41
CA VAL A 447 11.76 3.54 -2.63
C VAL A 447 12.45 2.34 -3.24
N VAL A 448 13.08 2.56 -4.39
CA VAL A 448 13.81 1.57 -5.15
C VAL A 448 15.31 1.72 -4.86
N VAL A 449 15.93 0.67 -4.36
CA VAL A 449 17.34 0.66 -3.94
C VAL A 449 18.08 -0.42 -4.71
N PHE A 450 18.98 -0.01 -5.61
CA PHE A 450 19.82 -0.94 -6.36
C PHE A 450 21.01 -1.43 -5.53
N PRO A 451 21.50 -2.66 -5.79
CA PRO A 451 22.78 -3.11 -5.26
C PRO A 451 23.91 -2.20 -5.71
N VAL A 452 24.90 -2.06 -4.84
CA VAL A 452 26.09 -1.23 -5.08
C VAL A 452 27.31 -2.14 -5.03
N SER A 453 28.23 -1.98 -5.97
CA SER A 453 29.51 -2.69 -5.98
C SER A 453 30.39 -2.28 -4.78
N GLU A 454 31.45 -3.04 -4.51
CA GLU A 454 32.48 -2.68 -3.53
C GLU A 454 33.13 -1.29 -3.80
N THR A 455 33.06 -0.83 -5.05
CA THR A 455 33.58 0.47 -5.49
C THR A 455 32.55 1.60 -5.45
N GLY A 456 31.35 1.34 -4.90
CA GLY A 456 30.31 2.37 -4.75
C GLY A 456 29.47 2.62 -6.01
N LYS A 457 29.58 1.77 -7.04
CA LYS A 457 28.82 1.92 -8.30
C LYS A 457 27.52 1.12 -8.28
N ILE A 458 26.44 1.71 -8.77
CA ILE A 458 25.14 1.06 -8.91
C ILE A 458 25.21 -0.09 -9.92
N GLN A 459 24.63 -1.22 -9.55
CA GLN A 459 24.54 -2.42 -10.36
C GLN A 459 23.15 -2.57 -10.95
N LEU A 460 22.88 -1.86 -12.06
CA LEU A 460 21.59 -1.93 -12.76
C LEU A 460 21.31 -3.30 -13.38
N GLU A 461 22.31 -4.16 -13.52
CA GLU A 461 22.16 -5.53 -13.99
C GLU A 461 21.51 -6.46 -12.95
N LYS A 462 21.42 -6.03 -11.68
CA LYS A 462 20.81 -6.79 -10.59
C LYS A 462 19.43 -6.23 -10.24
N LEU A 463 18.55 -7.11 -9.76
CA LEU A 463 17.24 -6.71 -9.27
C LEU A 463 17.37 -5.75 -8.06
N PRO A 464 16.65 -4.61 -8.06
CA PRO A 464 16.64 -3.71 -6.92
C PRO A 464 15.78 -4.28 -5.77
N ARG A 465 16.02 -3.78 -4.55
CA ARG A 465 15.08 -3.92 -3.44
C ARG A 465 14.06 -2.79 -3.48
N VAL A 466 12.82 -3.09 -3.13
CA VAL A 466 11.69 -2.15 -3.09
C VAL A 466 11.19 -2.04 -1.66
N TYR A 467 11.14 -0.83 -1.13
CA TYR A 467 10.67 -0.56 0.22
C TYR A 467 9.49 0.38 0.16
N ILE A 468 8.46 0.13 0.97
CA ILE A 468 7.42 1.13 1.21
C ILE A 468 7.80 2.03 2.38
N ILE A 469 7.59 3.34 2.22
CA ILE A 469 7.89 4.38 3.21
C ILE A 469 6.67 5.23 3.49
N ASP A 470 6.78 6.12 4.48
CA ASP A 470 5.72 7.08 4.80
C ASP A 470 4.49 6.42 5.41
N PHE A 471 4.75 5.61 6.44
CA PHE A 471 3.73 4.98 7.27
C PHE A 471 2.93 5.99 8.10
N ASP A 472 3.03 7.30 7.87
CA ASP A 472 2.42 8.35 8.69
C ASP A 472 0.88 8.28 8.74
N GLU A 473 0.26 7.56 7.79
CA GLU A 473 -1.17 7.27 7.74
C GLU A 473 -1.50 5.77 7.80
N ALA A 474 -0.54 4.95 8.25
CA ALA A 474 -0.80 3.53 8.42
C ALA A 474 -1.85 3.27 9.50
N GLU A 475 -2.77 2.34 9.23
CA GLU A 475 -3.88 1.96 10.09
C GLU A 475 -3.93 0.44 10.21
N SER A 476 -4.37 -0.07 11.37
CA SER A 476 -4.70 -1.50 11.50
C SER A 476 -6.10 -1.76 10.94
N LEU A 477 -6.26 -2.86 10.19
CA LEU A 477 -7.53 -3.31 9.62
C LEU A 477 -8.34 -4.15 10.61
#